data_AF-A0A9D6YFC7-F1
#
_entry.id   AF-A0A9D6YFC7-F1
#
_cell.length_a   1.000
_cell.length_b   1.000
_cell.length_c   1.000
_cell.angle_alpha   90.00
_cell.angle_beta   90.00
_cell.angle_gamma   90.00
#
_symmetry.space_group_name_H-M   'P 1'
#
loop_
_entity.id
_entity.type
_entity.pdbx_description
1 polymer ?
#
loop_
_entity_poly.entity_id
_entity_poly.type
_entity_poly.pdbx_seq_one_letter_code
_entity_poly.pdbx_strand_id
1 'polypeptide(L)'
;TFGYSRDDVAKFLPDYLQKGLLPHDPFSVLDQEGVGELVKIGIERGRRTRPDLKVGICGEHGGEPSSVEFCHRVNMTYVSCSPFMIPIARLSAAQARIKEHHAGGGDYRG
;
A
#
# COMPACT_ATOMS: atom_id res chain seq x y z
N THR A 1 5.15 5.00 13.27
CA THR A 1 3.79 5.56 13.38
C THR A 1 3.05 4.97 14.56
N PHE A 2 2.75 3.66 14.57
CA PHE A 2 2.04 3.00 15.69
C PHE A 2 2.82 2.91 17.02
N GLY A 3 4.14 3.09 17.01
CA GLY A 3 4.98 2.85 18.19
C GLY A 3 5.12 1.36 18.55
N TYR A 4 4.77 0.46 17.64
CA TYR A 4 4.86 -0.98 17.86
C TYR A 4 6.22 -1.52 17.45
N SER A 5 6.85 -2.26 18.37
CA SER A 5 7.95 -3.18 18.05
C SER A 5 7.34 -4.43 17.41
N ARG A 6 7.78 -4.78 16.20
CA ARG A 6 7.28 -5.95 15.47
C ARG A 6 7.55 -7.26 16.22
N ASP A 7 8.69 -7.34 16.88
CA ASP A 7 9.10 -8.55 17.61
C ASP A 7 8.32 -8.73 18.92
N ASP A 8 7.74 -7.65 19.47
CA ASP A 8 6.96 -7.68 20.72
C ASP A 8 5.44 -7.67 20.50
N VAL A 9 4.97 -7.27 19.31
CA VAL A 9 3.55 -7.03 19.03
C VAL A 9 2.69 -8.29 19.19
N ALA A 10 3.28 -9.47 18.99
CA ALA A 10 2.59 -10.76 19.11
C ALA A 10 1.97 -10.98 20.50
N LYS A 11 2.46 -10.26 21.53
CA LYS A 11 1.95 -10.34 22.91
C LYS A 11 0.55 -9.75 23.08
N PHE A 12 0.10 -8.85 22.19
CA PHE A 12 -1.18 -8.14 22.34
C PHE A 12 -1.96 -7.96 21.03
N LEU A 13 -1.32 -8.09 19.87
CA LEU A 13 -1.98 -7.90 18.57
C LEU A 13 -3.20 -8.82 18.36
N PRO A 14 -3.17 -10.12 18.72
CA PRO A 14 -4.35 -10.99 18.56
C PRO A 14 -5.57 -10.47 19.32
N ASP A 15 -5.39 -9.97 20.54
CA ASP A 15 -6.47 -9.41 21.35
C ASP A 15 -7.06 -8.14 20.71
N TYR A 16 -6.21 -7.30 20.11
CA TYR A 16 -6.64 -6.07 19.46
C TYR A 16 -7.47 -6.37 18.21
N LEU A 17 -7.08 -7.38 17.43
CA LEU A 17 -7.85 -7.84 16.27
C LEU A 17 -9.18 -8.47 16.71
N GLN A 18 -9.17 -9.34 17.73
CA GLN A 18 -10.37 -9.99 18.23
C GLN A 18 -11.39 -9.00 18.79
N LYS A 19 -10.90 -7.95 19.48
CA LYS A 19 -11.74 -6.87 20.02
C LYS A 19 -12.15 -5.83 18.97
N GLY A 20 -11.70 -5.96 17.72
CA GLY A 20 -11.97 -5.01 16.64
C GLY A 20 -11.32 -3.63 16.85
N LEU A 21 -10.31 -3.53 17.72
CA LEU A 21 -9.55 -2.30 17.93
C LEU A 21 -8.64 -1.98 16.75
N LEU A 22 -8.19 -3.01 16.04
CA LEU A 22 -7.52 -2.89 14.75
C LEU A 22 -8.26 -3.73 13.72
N PRO A 23 -8.47 -3.21 12.50
CA PRO A 23 -9.16 -3.96 11.45
C PRO A 23 -8.28 -5.08 10.88
N HIS A 24 -6.97 -4.86 10.83
CA HIS A 24 -5.97 -5.77 10.27
C HIS A 24 -4.64 -5.65 11.02
N ASP A 25 -3.75 -6.63 10.84
CA ASP A 25 -2.36 -6.50 11.25
C ASP A 25 -1.66 -5.39 10.42
N PRO A 26 -1.22 -4.29 11.04
CA PRO A 26 -0.63 -3.15 10.32
C PRO A 26 0.74 -3.47 9.71
N PHE A 27 1.39 -4.56 10.10
CA PHE A 27 2.65 -5.01 9.49
C PHE A 27 2.41 -5.79 8.19
N SER A 28 1.21 -6.35 8.02
CA SER A 28 0.81 -7.10 6.83
C SER A 28 0.04 -6.22 5.85
N VAL A 29 -0.93 -5.44 6.35
CA VAL A 29 -1.77 -4.52 5.56
C VAL A 29 -1.37 -3.09 5.90
N LEU A 30 -1.08 -2.27 4.89
CA LEU A 30 -0.68 -0.88 5.10
C LEU A 30 -1.85 -0.10 5.72
N ASP A 31 -1.62 0.49 6.89
CA ASP A 31 -2.52 1.47 7.49
C ASP A 31 -2.57 2.73 6.60
N GLN A 32 -3.68 2.91 5.89
CA GLN A 32 -3.81 3.98 4.90
C GLN A 32 -4.15 5.35 5.51
N GLU A 33 -4.67 5.38 6.75
CA GLU A 33 -5.07 6.61 7.43
C GLU A 33 -3.90 7.23 8.21
N GLY A 34 -3.10 6.42 8.91
CA GLY A 34 -1.94 6.90 9.64
C GLY A 34 -0.65 6.84 8.82
N VAL A 35 -0.13 5.63 8.58
CA VAL A 35 1.12 5.43 7.82
C VAL A 35 0.99 5.96 6.39
N GLY A 36 -0.15 5.72 5.74
CA GLY A 36 -0.44 6.17 4.39
C GLY A 36 -0.39 7.68 4.22
N GLU A 37 -0.80 8.46 5.23
CA GLU A 37 -0.73 9.92 5.17
C GLU A 37 0.71 10.43 5.18
N LEU A 38 1.57 9.82 6.00
CA LEU A 38 3.00 10.13 5.99
C LEU A 38 3.64 9.78 4.63
N VAL A 39 3.21 8.67 4.03
CA VAL A 39 3.67 8.27 2.68
C VAL A 39 3.27 9.30 1.63
N LYS A 40 2.01 9.77 1.63
CA LYS A 40 1.55 10.83 0.71
C LYS A 40 2.36 12.11 0.86
N ILE A 41 2.57 12.57 2.09
CA ILE A 41 3.39 13.76 2.39
C ILE A 41 4.81 13.59 1.83
N GLY A 42 5.41 12.40 2.02
CA GLY A 42 6.75 12.09 1.49
C GLY A 42 6.81 12.16 -0.04
N ILE A 43 5.84 11.54 -0.72
CA ILE A 43 5.74 11.55 -2.19
C ILE A 43 5.55 12.99 -2.71
N GLU A 44 4.59 13.72 -2.14
CA GLU A 44 4.24 15.06 -2.60
C GLU A 44 5.41 16.03 -2.41
N ARG A 45 6.02 16.05 -1.22
CA ARG A 45 7.16 16.94 -0.94
C ARG A 45 8.39 16.57 -1.76
N GLY A 46 8.65 15.27 -1.96
CA GLY A 46 9.75 14.81 -2.80
C GLY A 46 9.57 15.19 -4.27
N ARG A 47 8.35 15.08 -4.80
CA ARG A 47 8.06 15.47 -6.19
C ARG A 47 7.95 16.97 -6.40
N ARG A 48 7.63 17.73 -5.35
CA ARG A 48 7.69 19.20 -5.38
C ARG A 48 9.10 19.72 -5.65
N THR A 49 10.13 19.03 -5.16
CA THR A 49 11.53 19.40 -5.38
C THR A 49 12.14 18.71 -6.61
N ARG A 50 11.74 17.47 -6.89
CA ARG A 50 12.16 16.72 -8.10
C ARG A 50 10.94 16.07 -8.78
N PRO A 51 10.35 16.71 -9.80
CA PRO A 51 9.09 16.26 -10.42
C PRO A 51 9.10 14.83 -10.95
N ASP A 52 10.25 14.35 -11.43
CA ASP A 52 10.43 13.01 -12.00
C ASP A 52 10.92 11.96 -10.98
N LEU A 53 10.92 12.30 -9.68
CA LEU A 53 11.31 11.42 -8.59
C LEU A 53 10.55 10.08 -8.66
N LYS A 54 11.31 9.01 -8.90
CA LYS A 54 10.82 7.63 -8.81
C LYS A 54 10.67 7.28 -7.34
N VAL A 55 9.48 6.79 -6.97
CA VAL A 55 9.16 6.36 -5.61
C VAL A 55 8.58 4.97 -5.68
N GLY A 56 9.00 4.09 -4.77
CA GLY A 56 8.41 2.77 -4.62
C GLY A 56 8.39 2.33 -3.18
N ILE A 57 7.72 1.20 -2.94
CA ILE A 57 7.62 0.55 -1.63
C ILE A 57 8.32 -0.81 -1.66
N CYS A 58 8.90 -1.22 -0.54
CA CYS A 58 9.45 -2.55 -0.33
C CYS A 58 8.92 -3.17 0.97
N GLY A 59 9.10 -4.47 1.13
CA GLY A 59 8.63 -5.23 2.29
C GLY A 59 7.31 -5.94 2.03
N GLU A 60 6.67 -6.40 3.11
CA GLU A 60 5.46 -7.25 3.04
C GLU A 60 4.28 -6.52 2.39
N HIS A 61 4.11 -5.23 2.67
CA HIS A 61 3.07 -4.39 2.05
C HIS A 61 3.19 -4.36 0.51
N GLY A 62 4.39 -4.55 -0.04
CA GLY A 62 4.60 -4.55 -1.50
C GLY A 62 3.99 -5.75 -2.22
N GLY A 63 3.57 -6.79 -1.49
CA GLY A 63 2.88 -7.97 -2.01
C GLY A 63 1.41 -8.07 -1.58
N GLU A 64 0.95 -7.20 -0.67
CA GLU A 64 -0.42 -7.25 -0.16
C GLU A 64 -1.37 -6.46 -1.10
N PRO A 65 -2.44 -7.08 -1.63
CA PRO A 65 -3.27 -6.49 -2.67
C PRO A 65 -3.80 -5.08 -2.39
N SER A 66 -4.33 -4.82 -1.18
CA SER A 66 -4.93 -3.53 -0.84
C SER A 66 -3.87 -2.43 -0.69
N SER A 67 -2.70 -2.79 -0.19
CA SER A 67 -1.51 -1.94 -0.08
C SER A 67 -0.94 -1.61 -1.45
N VAL A 68 -0.88 -2.58 -2.37
CA VAL A 68 -0.50 -2.35 -3.78
C VAL A 68 -1.49 -1.41 -4.46
N GLU A 69 -2.79 -1.58 -4.23
CA GLU A 69 -3.82 -0.65 -4.73
C GLU A 69 -3.64 0.76 -4.17
N PHE A 70 -3.35 0.90 -2.87
CA PHE A 70 -2.98 2.20 -2.29
C PHE A 70 -1.76 2.82 -2.98
N CYS A 71 -0.70 2.03 -3.20
CA CYS A 71 0.52 2.49 -3.87
C CYS A 71 0.24 3.01 -5.29
N HIS A 72 -0.65 2.34 -6.02
CA HIS A 72 -1.16 2.80 -7.32
C HIS A 72 -1.86 4.16 -7.20
N ARG A 73 -2.81 4.31 -6.26
CA ARG A 73 -3.57 5.56 -6.08
C ARG A 73 -2.71 6.74 -5.67
N VAL A 74 -1.65 6.53 -4.88
CA VAL A 74 -0.69 7.60 -4.53
C VAL A 74 0.41 7.77 -5.58
N ASN A 75 0.25 7.14 -6.74
CA ASN A 75 1.12 7.26 -7.91
C ASN A 75 2.57 6.86 -7.62
N MET A 76 2.80 5.76 -6.89
CA MET A 76 4.13 5.15 -6.82
C MET A 76 4.54 4.57 -8.17
N THR A 77 5.83 4.59 -8.45
CA THR A 77 6.42 4.05 -9.68
C THR A 77 6.48 2.53 -9.68
N TYR A 78 6.76 1.91 -8.53
CA TYR A 78 6.90 0.46 -8.43
C TYR A 78 6.59 -0.05 -7.02
N VAL A 79 6.33 -1.35 -6.93
CA VAL A 79 6.30 -2.11 -5.67
C VAL A 79 7.38 -3.19 -5.75
N SER A 80 7.96 -3.53 -4.60
CA SER A 80 8.97 -4.58 -4.47
C SER A 80 8.54 -5.56 -3.37
N CYS A 81 8.48 -6.84 -3.69
CA CYS A 81 8.03 -7.91 -2.80
C CYS A 81 8.87 -9.17 -3.01
N SER A 82 8.67 -10.16 -2.14
CA SER A 82 9.36 -11.46 -2.24
C SER A 82 8.99 -12.18 -3.55
N PRO A 83 9.87 -13.07 -4.07
CA PRO A 83 9.65 -13.70 -5.38
C PRO A 83 8.28 -14.37 -5.55
N PHE A 84 7.79 -15.03 -4.50
CA PHE A 84 6.50 -15.73 -4.52
C PHE A 84 5.29 -14.79 -4.57
N MET A 85 5.45 -13.54 -4.13
CA MET A 85 4.39 -12.53 -4.13
C MET A 85 4.34 -11.73 -5.43
N ILE A 86 5.33 -11.87 -6.32
CA ILE A 86 5.38 -11.15 -7.61
C ILE A 86 4.10 -11.35 -8.44
N PRO A 87 3.54 -12.57 -8.60
CA PRO A 87 2.29 -12.75 -9.35
C PRO A 87 1.11 -12.00 -8.74
N ILE A 88 1.01 -11.98 -7.41
CA ILE A 88 -0.05 -11.28 -6.68
C ILE A 88 0.10 -9.77 -6.89
N ALA A 89 1.30 -9.22 -6.67
CA ALA A 89 1.55 -7.79 -6.85
C ALA A 89 1.23 -7.32 -8.29
N ARG A 90 1.60 -8.12 -9.31
CA ARG A 90 1.27 -7.83 -10.71
C ARG A 90 -0.23 -7.83 -10.96
N LEU A 91 -0.95 -8.84 -10.46
CA LEU A 91 -2.39 -8.93 -10.61
C LEU A 91 -3.11 -7.77 -9.91
N SER A 92 -2.74 -7.48 -8.67
CA SER A 92 -3.33 -6.38 -7.89
C SER A 92 -3.06 -5.01 -8.52
N ALA A 93 -1.86 -4.76 -9.05
CA ALA A 93 -1.56 -3.53 -9.78
C ALA A 93 -2.41 -3.39 -11.05
N ALA A 94 -2.59 -4.47 -11.82
CA ALA A 94 -3.46 -4.46 -13.00
C ALA A 94 -4.93 -4.20 -12.63
N GLN A 95 -5.44 -4.85 -11.59
CA GLN A 95 -6.79 -4.63 -11.07
C GLN A 95 -6.99 -3.19 -10.60
N ALA A 96 -6.02 -2.61 -9.88
CA ALA A 96 -6.06 -1.21 -9.45
C ALA A 96 -6.19 -0.26 -10.65
N ARG A 97 -5.44 -0.50 -11.72
CA ARG A 97 -5.52 0.29 -12.95
C ARG A 97 -6.87 0.16 -13.65
N ILE A 98 -7.44 -1.06 -13.72
CA ILE A 98 -8.76 -1.29 -14.31
C ILE A 98 -9.85 -0.57 -13.50
N LYS A 99 -9.81 -0.67 -12.17
CA LYS A 99 -10.76 0.01 -11.27
C LYS A 99 -10.71 1.53 -11.46
N GLU A 100 -9.52 2.12 -11.51
CA GLU A 100 -9.32 3.55 -11.76
C GLU A 100 -9.94 3.95 -13.12
N HIS A 101 -9.72 3.15 -14.17
CA HIS A 101 -10.26 3.43 -15.49
C HIS A 101 -11.80 3.39 -15.52
N HIS A 102 -12.41 2.40 -14.87
CA HIS A 102 -13.86 2.29 -14.77
C HIS A 102 -14.47 3.42 -13.93
N ALA A 103 -13.81 3.84 -12.85
CA ALA A 103 -14.25 4.98 -12.04
C ALA A 103 -14.14 6.33 -12.79
N GLY A 104 -13.25 6.42 -13.78
CA GLY A 104 -13.01 7.61 -14.60
C GLY A 104 -13.85 7.74 -15.87
N GLY A 105 -14.77 6.82 -16.17
CA GLY A 105 -15.72 6.94 -17.30
C GLY A 105 -15.12 6.75 -18.70
N GLY A 106 -14.16 5.84 -18.88
CA GLY A 106 -13.54 5.56 -20.18
C GLY A 106 -14.28 4.51 -21.03
N ASP A 107 -14.84 4.97 -22.15
CA ASP A 107 -15.40 4.17 -23.27
C ASP A 107 -14.33 3.23 -23.86
N TYR A 108 -14.60 1.93 -23.86
CA TYR A 108 -13.74 0.90 -24.47
C TYR A 108 -13.85 1.01 -26.00
N ARG A 109 -12.96 1.77 -26.62
CA ARG A 109 -12.68 1.63 -28.06
C ARG A 109 -11.26 1.10 -28.22
N GLY A 110 -11.19 -0.21 -28.42
CA GLY A 110 -10.00 -0.89 -28.93
C GLY A 110 -9.73 -0.59 -30.39
#